data_AF-A0A9P1L4D6-F1
#
_entry.id   AF-A0A9P1L4D6-F1
#
_cell.length_a   1.000
_cell.length_b   1.000
_cell.length_c   1.000
_cell.angle_alpha   90.00
_cell.angle_beta   90.00
_cell.angle_gamma   90.00
#
_symmetry.space_group_name_H-M   'P 1'
#
loop_
_entity.id
_entity.type
_entity.pdbx_description
1 polymer ?
#
loop_
_entity_poly.entity_id
_entity_poly.type
_entity_poly.pdbx_seq_one_letter_code
_entity_poly.pdbx_strand_id
1 'polypeptide(L)' 'MKNLKVISTLALIMSLITMVGGIGIVGYYVDNLYIRGLSVFVLIMSSILVANMVKLVFKEIK' A
#
# COMPACT_ATOMS: atom_id res chain seq x y z
N MET A 1 -16.47 -17.41 -0.56
CA MET A 1 -16.09 -16.27 0.32
C MET A 1 -14.75 -16.42 1.05
N LYS A 2 -14.32 -17.62 1.51
CA LYS A 2 -13.00 -17.79 2.16
C LYS A 2 -11.83 -17.35 1.28
N ASN A 3 -11.86 -17.70 -0.01
CA ASN A 3 -10.80 -17.32 -0.97
C ASN A 3 -10.67 -15.80 -1.13
N LEU A 4 -11.78 -15.07 -1.13
CA LEU A 4 -11.78 -13.62 -1.24
C LEU A 4 -11.14 -12.96 0.00
N LYS A 5 -11.46 -13.45 1.21
CA LYS A 5 -10.80 -13.00 2.45
C LYS A 5 -9.29 -13.24 2.41
N VAL A 6 -8.86 -14.41 1.92
CA VAL A 6 -7.43 -14.75 1.80
C VAL A 6 -6.72 -13.82 0.81
N ILE A 7 -7.31 -13.60 -0.37
CA ILE A 7 -6.73 -12.72 -1.40
C ILE A 7 -6.65 -11.27 -0.90
N SER A 8 -7.68 -10.76 -0.21
CA SER A 8 -7.67 -9.41 0.35
C SER A 8 -6.60 -9.23 1.43
N THR A 9 -6.40 -10.23 2.30
CA THR A 9 -5.30 -10.20 3.28
C THR A 9 -3.94 -10.21 2.59
N LEU A 10 -3.76 -11.04 1.56
CA LEU A 10 -2.50 -11.07 0.79
C LEU A 10 -2.24 -9.73 0.10
N ALA A 11 -3.27 -9.10 -0.48
CA ALA A 11 -3.16 -7.78 -1.09
C ALA A 11 -2.72 -6.70 -0.08
N LEU A 12 -3.22 -6.78 1.15
CA LEU A 12 -2.81 -5.87 2.24
C LEU A 12 -1.32 -6.05 2.58
N ILE A 13 -0.86 -7.30 2.72
CA ILE A 13 0.54 -7.62 3.02
C ILE A 13 1.45 -7.14 1.89
N MET A 14 1.10 -7.44 0.63
CA MET A 14 1.86 -7.00 -0.54
C MET A 14 1.94 -5.48 -0.66
N SER A 15 0.84 -4.78 -0.33
CA SER A 15 0.81 -3.32 -0.31
C SER A 15 1.78 -2.75 0.73
N LEU A 16 1.83 -3.34 1.92
CA LEU A 16 2.75 -2.94 3.00
C LEU A 16 4.22 -3.14 2.60
N ILE A 17 4.56 -4.29 2.03
CA ILE A 17 5.92 -4.60 1.55
C ILE A 17 6.32 -3.62 0.46
N THR A 18 5.44 -3.37 -0.52
CA THR A 18 5.72 -2.47 -1.64
C THR A 18 5.87 -1.02 -1.16
N MET A 19 5.09 -0.59 -0.17
CA MET A 19 5.21 0.74 0.42
C MET A 19 6.57 0.92 1.08
N VAL A 20 6.97 0.01 1.98
CA VAL A 20 8.23 0.11 2.70
C VAL A 20 9.42 0.01 1.75
N GLY A 21 9.39 -0.95 0.82
CA GLY A 21 10.42 -1.10 -0.20
C GLY A 21 10.51 0.12 -1.12
N GLY A 22 9.36 0.64 -1.57
CA GLY A 22 9.28 1.83 -2.40
C GLY A 22 9.83 3.07 -1.70
N ILE A 23 9.52 3.26 -0.42
CA ILE A 23 10.06 4.37 0.39
C ILE A 23 11.59 4.23 0.51
N GLY A 24 12.11 3.01 0.71
CA GLY A 24 13.54 2.76 0.73
C GLY A 24 14.24 3.13 -0.59
N ILE A 25 13.68 2.69 -1.72
CA ILE A 25 14.19 2.99 -3.06
C ILE A 25 14.15 4.50 -3.32
N VAL A 26 13.01 5.14 -3.09
CA VAL A 26 12.84 6.58 -3.28
C VAL A 26 13.77 7.38 -2.36
N GLY A 27 13.95 6.92 -1.13
CA GLY A 27 14.87 7.54 -0.17
C GLY A 27 16.32 7.50 -0.62
N TYR A 28 16.74 6.42 -1.27
CA TYR A 28 18.12 6.19 -1.68
C TYR A 28 18.46 6.77 -3.06
N TYR A 29 17.54 6.68 -4.02
CA TYR A 29 17.81 7.01 -5.43
C TYR A 29 17.28 8.36 -5.89
N VAL A 30 16.46 9.06 -5.09
CA VAL A 30 15.89 10.37 -5.48
C VAL A 30 16.55 11.47 -4.66
N ASP A 31 17.45 12.22 -5.32
CA ASP A 31 18.17 13.34 -4.69
C ASP A 31 17.30 14.60 -4.52
N ASN A 32 16.35 14.82 -5.45
CA ASN A 32 15.47 15.98 -5.37
C ASN A 32 14.47 15.82 -4.22
N LEU A 33 14.58 16.68 -3.21
CA LEU A 33 13.76 16.64 -1.99
C LEU A 33 12.25 16.70 -2.29
N TYR A 34 11.82 17.53 -3.24
CA TYR A 34 10.41 17.69 -3.59
C TYR A 34 9.86 16.43 -4.26
N ILE A 35 10.60 15.87 -5.22
CA ILE A 35 10.22 14.64 -5.92
C ILE A 35 10.18 13.48 -4.92
N ARG A 36 11.21 13.37 -4.06
CA ARG A 36 11.28 12.36 -3.01
C ARG A 36 10.08 12.41 -2.07
N GLY A 37 9.75 13.60 -1.57
CA GLY A 37 8.60 13.80 -0.70
C GLY A 37 7.28 13.42 -1.37
N LEU A 38 7.09 13.84 -2.64
CA LEU A 38 5.88 13.55 -3.40
C LEU A 38 5.74 12.05 -3.70
N SER A 39 6.84 11.37 -4.05
CA SER A 39 6.85 9.91 -4.27
C SER A 39 6.54 9.13 -2.99
N VAL A 40 7.12 9.51 -1.84
CA VAL A 40 6.80 8.90 -0.54
C VAL A 40 5.34 9.12 -0.18
N PHE A 41 4.82 10.33 -0.41
CA PHE A 41 3.41 10.64 -0.18
C PHE A 41 2.48 9.75 -1.02
N VAL A 42 2.78 9.58 -2.32
CA VAL A 42 1.99 8.71 -3.20
C VAL A 42 2.02 7.25 -2.73
N LEU A 43 3.17 6.75 -2.27
CA LEU A 43 3.28 5.38 -1.73
C LEU A 43 2.40 5.20 -0.49
N ILE A 44 2.42 6.14 0.45
CA ILE A 44 1.58 6.11 1.66
C ILE A 44 0.10 6.15 1.30
N MET A 45 -0.31 7.09 0.43
CA MET A 45 -1.71 7.23 0.04
C MET A 45 -2.23 5.98 -0.69
N SER A 46 -1.40 5.37 -1.53
CA SER A 46 -1.73 4.12 -2.23
C SER A 46 -1.98 2.98 -1.25
N SER A 47 -1.16 2.85 -0.20
CA SER A 47 -1.35 1.82 0.82
C SER A 47 -2.57 2.05 1.70
N ILE A 48 -2.89 3.31 2.03
CA ILE A 48 -4.13 3.66 2.74
C ILE A 48 -5.36 3.27 1.90
N LEU A 49 -5.32 3.52 0.60
CA LEU A 49 -6.40 3.17 -0.32
C LEU A 49 -6.61 1.64 -0.37
N VAL A 50 -5.54 0.85 -0.45
CA VAL A 50 -5.63 -0.62 -0.39
C VAL A 50 -6.20 -1.08 0.96
N ALA A 51 -5.74 -0.51 2.08
CA ALA A 51 -6.25 -0.86 3.41
C ALA A 51 -7.75 -0.59 3.54
N ASN A 52 -8.23 0.54 3.02
CA ASN A 52 -9.65 0.88 3.02
C ASN A 52 -10.47 -0.05 2.11
N MET A 53 -9.97 -0.40 0.93
CA MET A 53 -10.64 -1.37 0.04
C MET A 53 -10.73 -2.74 0.71
N VAL A 54 -9.66 -3.23 1.31
CA VAL A 54 -9.66 -4.51 2.04
C VAL A 54 -10.69 -4.47 3.18
N LYS A 55 -10.76 -3.37 3.94
CA LYS A 55 -11.77 -3.18 4.99
C LYS A 55 -13.21 -3.24 4.45
N LEU A 56 -13.47 -2.60 3.31
CA LEU A 56 -14.78 -2.64 2.66
C LEU A 56 -15.14 -4.06 2.20
N VAL A 57 -14.20 -4.77 1.58
CA VAL A 57 -14.37 -6.17 1.18
C VAL A 57 -14.69 -7.05 2.40
N PHE A 58 -13.99 -6.89 3.52
CA PHE A 58 -14.31 -7.62 4.75
C PHE A 58 -15.68 -7.26 5.34
N LYS A 59 -16.15 -6.02 5.16
CA LYS A 59 -17.47 -5.56 5.61
C LYS A 59 -18.59 -6.16 4.75
N GLU A 60 -18.42 -6.23 3.44
CA GLU A 60 -19.43 -6.80 2.51
C GLU A 60 -19.51 -8.33 2.56
N ILE A 61 -18.42 -9.01 2.95
CA ILE A 61 -18.41 -10.46 3.09
C ILE A 61 -19.09 -10.94 4.40
N LYS A 62 -19.38 -10.02 5.33
CA LYS A 62 -20.01 -10.34 6.63
C LYS A 62 -21.51 -10.58 6.47
#